data_AF-A0A920KSM5-F1
#
_entry.id   AF-A0A920KSM5-F1
#
_cell.length_a   1.000
_cell.length_b   1.000
_cell.length_c   1.000
_cell.angle_alpha   90.00
_cell.angle_beta   90.00
_cell.angle_gamma   90.00
#
_symmetry.space_group_name_H-M   'P 1'
#
loop_
_entity.id
_entity.type
_entity.pdbx_description
1 polymer ?
#
loop_
_entity_poly.entity_id
_entity_poly.type
_entity_poly.pdbx_seq_one_letter_code
_entity_poly.pdbx_strand_id
1 'polypeptide(L)' 'MKKSEIKFIVSLDEKNIPEKIEWVAEDSLSQDLKESKSISLSLWDDKKKILSELIYGRKR' A
#
# COMPACT_ATOMS: atom_id res chain seq x y z
N MET A 1 -4.75 22.37 -11.65
CA MET A 1 -5.31 21.11 -11.13
C MET A 1 -5.03 21.05 -9.64
N LYS A 2 -6.02 20.68 -8.82
CA LYS A 2 -5.80 20.45 -7.38
C LYS A 2 -4.96 19.18 -7.22
N LYS A 3 -3.94 19.24 -6.38
CA LYS A 3 -3.18 18.06 -5.93
C LYS A 3 -3.78 17.65 -4.59
N SER A 4 -3.92 16.35 -4.38
CA SER A 4 -4.36 15.78 -3.11
C SER A 4 -3.40 14.65 -2.79
N GLU A 5 -2.86 14.66 -1.59
CA GLU A 5 -1.88 13.68 -1.16
C GLU A 5 -2.52 12.66 -0.21
N ILE A 6 -2.16 11.40 -0.40
CA ILE A 6 -2.53 10.31 0.50
C ILE A 6 -1.24 9.73 1.05
N LYS A 7 -1.10 9.74 2.37
CA LYS A 7 0.06 9.19 3.08
C LYS A 7 -0.32 7.89 3.75
N PHE A 8 0.41 6.83 3.42
CA PHE A 8 0.32 5.53 4.08
C PHE A 8 1.51 5.35 5.02
N ILE A 9 1.26 4.87 6.22
CA ILE A 9 2.26 4.50 7.23
C ILE A 9 2.07 3.01 7.48
N VAL A 10 3.07 2.21 7.08
CA VAL A 10 3.06 0.76 7.28
C VAL A 10 4.11 0.42 8.31
N SER A 11 3.68 -0.10 9.45
CA SER A 11 4.57 -0.62 10.50
C SER A 11 4.89 -2.07 10.18
N LEU A 12 6.18 -2.39 10.11
CA LEU A 12 6.71 -3.72 9.81
C LEU A 12 7.35 -4.32 11.07
N ASP A 13 7.29 -5.65 11.18
CA ASP A 13 8.05 -6.40 12.18
C ASP A 13 9.52 -6.62 11.77
N GLU A 14 10.27 -7.35 12.59
CA GLU A 14 11.69 -7.69 12.34
C GLU A 14 11.92 -8.49 11.04
N LYS A 15 10.87 -9.12 10.48
CA LYS A 15 10.91 -9.92 9.25
C LYS A 15 10.34 -9.17 8.04
N ASN A 16 10.07 -7.87 8.18
CA ASN A 16 9.43 -7.02 7.17
C ASN A 16 7.98 -7.42 6.85
N ILE A 17 7.28 -8.05 7.79
CA ILE A 17 5.86 -8.38 7.66
C ILE A 17 5.05 -7.18 8.14
N PRO A 18 4.08 -6.68 7.34
CA PRO A 18 3.19 -5.61 7.77
C PRO A 18 2.31 -6.04 8.95
N GLU A 19 2.44 -5.36 10.09
CA GLU A 19 1.58 -5.57 11.26
C GLU A 19 0.43 -4.56 11.32
N LYS A 20 0.70 -3.31 10.94
CA LYS A 20 -0.27 -2.23 11.05
C LYS A 20 -0.15 -1.27 9.88
N ILE A 21 -1.31 -0.84 9.38
CA ILE A 21 -1.38 0.14 8.32
C ILE A 21 -2.28 1.29 8.76
N GLU A 22 -1.73 2.49 8.68
CA GLU A 22 -2.42 3.75 8.96
C GLU A 22 -2.37 4.62 7.71
N TRP A 23 -3.41 5.41 7.49
CA TRP A 23 -3.45 6.31 6.35
C TRP A 23 -4.14 7.63 6.68
N VAL A 24 -3.75 8.67 5.94
CA VAL A 24 -4.38 10.00 6.00
C VAL A 24 -4.43 10.58 4.59
N ALA A 25 -5.53 11.26 4.26
CA ALA A 25 -5.67 12.02 3.02
C ALA A 25 -5.84 13.49 3.36
N GLU A 26 -5.17 14.36 2.61
CA GLU A 26 -5.20 15.81 2.84
C GLU A 26 -6.61 16.41 2.68
N ASP A 27 -7.44 15.80 1.84
CA ASP A 27 -8.86 16.16 1.66
C ASP A 27 -9.80 15.49 2.66
N SER A 28 -9.29 14.72 3.62
CA SER A 28 -10.15 14.18 4.68
C SER A 28 -10.51 15.29 5.65
N LEU A 29 -11.80 15.39 6.00
CA LEU A 29 -12.33 16.31 7.02
C LEU A 29 -11.63 16.19 8.39
N SER A 30 -10.90 15.10 8.60
CA SER A 30 -10.19 14.76 9.83
C SER A 30 -8.75 14.41 9.44
N GLN A 31 -7.77 15.19 9.92
CA GLN A 31 -6.33 14.92 9.70
C GLN A 31 -5.80 13.75 10.55
N ASP A 32 -6.69 13.03 11.22
CA ASP A 32 -6.37 11.88 12.04
C ASP A 32 -5.91 10.70 11.20
N LEU A 33 -4.90 9.99 11.70
CA LEU A 33 -4.44 8.73 11.13
C LEU A 33 -5.52 7.67 11.32
N LYS A 34 -6.06 7.17 10.21
CA LYS A 34 -7.05 6.10 10.21
C LYS A 34 -6.36 4.77 10.08
N GLU A 35 -6.61 3.89 11.05
CA GLU A 35 -6.16 2.50 10.99
C GLU A 35 -7.03 1.72 9.98
N SER A 36 -6.40 0.91 9.14
CA SER A 36 -7.10 -0.04 8.28
C SER A 36 -6.46 -1.42 8.36
N LYS A 37 -7.29 -2.45 8.41
CA LYS A 37 -6.85 -3.86 8.37
C LYS A 37 -6.37 -4.28 6.99
N SER A 38 -6.85 -3.62 5.95
CA SER A 38 -6.50 -3.92 4.56
C SER A 38 -6.68 -2.69 3.67
N ILE A 39 -5.89 -2.61 2.60
CA ILE A 39 -5.99 -1.55 1.59
C ILE A 39 -5.93 -2.22 0.24
N SER A 40 -6.87 -1.85 -0.64
CA SER A 40 -6.82 -2.21 -2.05
C SER A 40 -6.25 -1.03 -2.83
N LEU A 41 -5.03 -1.19 -3.35
CA LEU A 41 -4.36 -0.21 -4.21
C LEU A 41 -4.31 -0.76 -5.63
N SER A 42 -4.95 -0.05 -6.56
CA SER A 42 -4.85 -0.32 -8.00
C SER A 42 -4.01 0.77 -8.63
N LEU A 43 -2.82 0.41 -9.10
CA LEU A 43 -1.95 1.32 -9.82
C LEU A 43 -2.11 1.05 -11.32
N TRP A 44 -2.48 2.09 -12.07
CA TRP A 44 -2.42 2.06 -13.52
C TRP A 44 -1.17 2.82 -13.97
N ASP A 45 -0.13 2.07 -14.33
CA ASP A 45 1.08 2.62 -14.95
C ASP A 45 1.09 2.19 -16.41
N ASP A 46 0.87 3.15 -17.32
CA ASP A 46 0.89 2.94 -18.76
C ASP A 46 2.23 2.34 -19.26
N LYS A 47 3.29 2.41 -18.44
CA LYS A 47 4.64 1.93 -18.79
C LYS A 47 5.12 0.67 -18.09
N LYS A 48 4.33 -0.05 -17.28
CA LYS A 48 4.86 -1.23 -16.56
C LYS A 48 4.15 -2.55 -16.86
N LYS A 49 4.89 -3.36 -17.63
CA LYS A 49 4.87 -4.82 -17.71
C LYS A 49 4.69 -5.43 -16.31
N ILE A 50 3.59 -6.13 -16.13
CA ILE A 50 3.34 -7.01 -14.99
C ILE A 50 4.43 -8.09 -15.01
N LEU A 51 5.44 -7.95 -14.16
CA LEU A 51 6.31 -9.07 -13.76
C LEU A 51 5.54 -9.89 -12.72
N SER A 52 4.57 -10.66 -13.19
CA SER A 52 3.99 -11.76 -12.44
C SER A 52 4.94 -12.95 -12.56
N GLU A 53 6.09 -12.88 -11.88
CA GLU A 53 6.87 -14.08 -11.62
C GLU A 53 6.14 -14.85 -10.51
N LEU A 54 5.31 -15.79 -10.95
CA LEU A 54 4.81 -16.88 -10.13
C LEU A 54 6.00 -17.55 -9.47
N ILE A 55 6.14 -17.38 -8.14
CA ILE A 55 6.96 -18.28 -7.32
C ILE A 55 6.19 -19.61 -7.27
N TYR A 56 6.29 -20.37 -8.36
CA TYR A 56 5.86 -21.76 -8.40
C TYR A 56 6.93 -22.62 -7.72
N GLY A 57 6.46 -23.51 -6.87
CA GLY A 57 7.26 -24.24 -5.89
C GLY A 57 8.58 -24.81 -6.40
N ARG A 58 9.59 -24.65 -5.54
CA ARG A 58 10.79 -25.47 -5.50
C ARG A 58 10.38 -26.94 -5.57
N LYS A 59 10.57 -27.56 -6.73
CA LYS A 59 10.53 -29.01 -6.89
C LYS A 59 11.87 -29.48 -7.42
N ARG A 60 12.49 -30.35 -6.61
CA ARG A 60 13.82 -30.96 -6.67
C ARG A 60 14.93 -30.13 -6.07
#